data_AF-A0A3A4UYX3-F1
#
_entry.id   AF-A0A3A4UYX3-F1
#
_cell.length_a   1.000
_cell.length_b   1.000
_cell.length_c   1.000
_cell.angle_alpha   90.00
_cell.angle_beta   90.00
_cell.angle_gamma   90.00
#
_symmetry.space_group_name_H-M   'P 1'
#
loop_
_entity.id
_entity.type
_entity.pdbx_description
1 polymer ?
#
loop_
_entity_poly.entity_id
_entity_poly.type
_entity_poly.pdbx_seq_one_letter_code
_entity_poly.pdbx_strand_id
1 'polypeptide(L)'
;MGINKTNVCTRCGKERIDAKTWTETLQTFYGETQITYTDTVCPNAECQKIVEKHLEIQKQKSMAILAAKEERARNAQNNRKKKV
;
A
#
# COMPACT_ATOMS: atom_id res chain seq x y z
N MET A 1 -15.64 -17.35 -19.25
CA MET A 1 -14.73 -16.55 -20.08
C MET A 1 -13.69 -15.94 -19.15
N GLY A 2 -12.53 -16.57 -19.01
CA GLY A 2 -11.45 -16.07 -18.16
C GLY A 2 -10.82 -14.86 -18.82
N ILE A 3 -10.89 -13.70 -18.19
CA ILE A 3 -10.17 -12.52 -18.63
C ILE A 3 -8.69 -12.85 -18.43
N ASN A 4 -7.97 -13.16 -19.50
CA ASN A 4 -6.51 -13.17 -19.50
C ASN A 4 -6.06 -11.72 -19.24
N LYS A 5 -5.96 -11.37 -17.95
CA LYS A 5 -5.35 -10.12 -17.51
C LYS A 5 -3.86 -10.27 -17.79
N THR A 6 -3.44 -9.87 -18.98
CA THR A 6 -2.03 -9.73 -19.28
C THR A 6 -1.48 -8.68 -18.34
N ASN A 7 -0.73 -9.11 -17.31
CA ASN A 7 -0.16 -8.20 -16.32
C ASN A 7 1.13 -7.61 -16.88
N VAL A 8 1.00 -6.85 -17.96
CA VAL A 8 2.15 -6.26 -18.64
C VAL A 8 2.59 -5.03 -17.85
N CYS A 9 3.89 -4.93 -17.60
CA CYS A 9 4.48 -3.76 -17.00
C CYS A 9 4.39 -2.58 -17.97
N THR A 10 3.62 -1.55 -17.60
CA THR A 10 3.45 -0.33 -18.40
C THR A 10 4.75 0.46 -18.62
N ARG A 11 5.80 0.17 -17.85
CA ARG A 11 7.11 0.84 -17.95
C ARG A 11 8.10 0.14 -18.89
N CYS A 12 8.14 -1.19 -18.85
CA CYS A 12 9.13 -1.96 -19.62
C CYS A 12 8.53 -2.95 -20.63
N GLY A 13 7.21 -3.06 -20.70
CA GLY A 13 6.50 -3.93 -21.64
C GLY A 13 6.61 -5.43 -21.34
N LYS A 14 7.36 -5.84 -20.30
CA LYS A 14 7.47 -7.25 -19.90
C LYS A 14 6.31 -7.66 -19.00
N GLU A 15 5.91 -8.92 -19.08
CA GLU A 15 4.91 -9.52 -18.21
C GLU A 15 5.44 -9.57 -16.76
N ARG A 16 4.64 -9.08 -15.81
CA ARG A 16 4.94 -9.15 -14.38
C ARG A 16 4.73 -10.58 -13.88
N ILE A 17 5.56 -10.99 -12.94
CA ILE A 17 5.50 -12.29 -12.28
C ILE A 17 4.79 -12.17 -10.93
N ASP A 18 4.03 -13.18 -10.55
CA ASP A 18 3.39 -13.23 -9.23
C ASP A 18 4.46 -13.54 -8.18
N ALA A 19 4.62 -12.64 -7.21
CA ALA A 19 5.63 -12.76 -6.16
C ALA A 19 5.04 -13.40 -4.90
N LYS A 20 3.87 -12.94 -4.47
CA LYS A 20 3.22 -13.42 -3.26
C LYS A 20 1.71 -13.35 -3.40
N THR A 21 1.03 -14.43 -3.03
CA THR A 21 -0.43 -14.45 -2.90
C THR A 21 -0.79 -14.78 -1.46
N TRP A 22 -1.70 -14.03 -0.87
CA TRP A 22 -2.23 -14.35 0.46
C TRP A 22 -3.72 -14.08 0.51
N THR A 23 -4.40 -14.82 1.36
CA THR A 23 -5.83 -14.67 1.63
C THR A 23 -6.01 -14.07 3.01
N GLU A 24 -6.87 -13.07 3.10
CA GLU A 24 -7.24 -12.43 4.36
C GLU A 24 -8.75 -12.52 4.50
N THR A 25 -9.21 -13.06 5.64
CA THR A 25 -10.63 -13.06 5.98
C THR A 25 -10.91 -11.83 6.83
N LEU A 26 -11.71 -10.91 6.30
CA LEU A 26 -12.16 -9.72 7.01
C LEU A 26 -13.59 -9.93 7.52
N GLN A 27 -13.80 -9.67 8.81
CA GLN A 27 -15.15 -9.50 9.33
C GLN A 27 -15.67 -8.13 8.94
N THR A 28 -16.72 -8.13 8.12
CA THR A 28 -17.47 -6.94 7.73
C THR A 28 -18.79 -6.89 8.48
N PHE A 29 -19.48 -5.75 8.42
CA PHE A 29 -20.78 -5.56 9.05
C PHE A 29 -21.85 -6.59 8.61
N TYR A 30 -21.66 -7.20 7.43
CA TYR A 30 -22.59 -8.18 6.83
C TYR A 30 -22.09 -9.63 6.88
N GLY A 31 -20.95 -9.90 7.53
CA GLY A 31 -20.38 -11.24 7.65
C GLY A 31 -18.89 -11.32 7.26
N GLU A 32 -18.39 -12.55 7.14
CA GLU A 32 -16.99 -12.82 6.77
C GLU A 32 -16.78 -12.74 5.26
N THR A 33 -15.88 -11.87 4.84
CA THR A 33 -15.45 -11.72 3.44
C THR A 33 -14.01 -12.19 3.31
N GLN A 34 -13.76 -13.13 2.42
CA GLN A 34 -12.40 -13.56 2.09
C GLN A 34 -11.88 -12.75 0.91
N ILE A 35 -10.73 -12.09 1.10
CA ILE A 35 -10.05 -11.31 0.06
C ILE A 35 -8.76 -12.04 -0.30
N THR A 36 -8.55 -12.29 -1.59
CA THR A 36 -7.29 -12.80 -2.12
C THR A 36 -6.48 -11.64 -2.68
N TYR A 37 -5.32 -11.39 -2.11
CA TYR A 37 -4.35 -10.43 -2.59
C TYR A 37 -3.25 -11.15 -3.36
N THR A 38 -2.85 -10.59 -4.50
CA THR A 38 -1.74 -11.08 -5.32
C THR A 38 -0.81 -9.90 -5.61
N ASP A 39 0.39 -9.97 -5.05
CA ASP A 39 1.48 -9.05 -5.34
C ASP A 39 2.24 -9.52 -6.57
N THR A 40 2.52 -8.58 -7.46
CA THR A 40 3.20 -8.84 -8.73
C THR A 40 4.43 -7.96 -8.88
N VAL A 41 5.50 -8.53 -9.43
CA VAL A 41 6.83 -7.92 -9.53
C VAL A 41 7.27 -7.90 -10.98
N CYS A 42 7.98 -6.84 -11.37
CA CYS A 42 8.56 -6.76 -12.70
C CYS A 42 9.84 -7.63 -12.77
N PRO A 43 9.99 -8.54 -13.75
CA PRO A 43 11.19 -9.38 -13.88
C PRO A 43 12.44 -8.58 -14.26
N ASN A 44 12.29 -7.36 -14.79
CA ASN A 44 13.43 -6.47 -15.04
C ASN A 44 13.81 -5.75 -13.73
N ALA A 45 14.98 -6.09 -13.18
CA ALA A 45 15.53 -5.51 -11.96
C ALA A 45 15.71 -3.98 -12.01
N GLU A 46 16.07 -3.41 -13.16
CA GLU A 46 16.20 -1.96 -13.29
C GLU A 46 14.84 -1.27 -13.21
N CYS A 47 13.84 -1.82 -13.90
CA CYS A 47 12.48 -1.32 -13.85
C CYS A 47 11.88 -1.46 -12.45
N GLN A 48 12.13 -2.59 -11.79
CA GLN A 48 11.66 -2.87 -10.45
C GLN A 48 12.26 -1.91 -9.42
N LYS A 49 13.57 -1.67 -9.46
CA LYS A 49 14.25 -0.70 -8.58
C LYS A 49 13.67 0.70 -8.67
N ILE A 50 13.29 1.15 -9.87
CA ILE A 50 12.68 2.47 -10.04
C ILE A 50 11.31 2.51 -9.35
N VAL A 51 10.49 1.48 -9.51
CA VAL A 51 9.18 1.37 -8.86
C VAL A 51 9.35 1.34 -7.34
N GLU A 52 10.26 0.53 -6.82
CA GLU A 52 10.56 0.44 -5.38
C GLU A 52 11.02 1.78 -4.82
N LYS A 53 11.88 2.51 -5.53
CA LYS A 53 12.30 3.86 -5.11
C LYS A 53 11.11 4.83 -5.02
N HIS A 54 10.18 4.75 -5.97
CA HIS A 54 8.98 5.60 -5.93
C HIS A 54 8.04 5.19 -4.80
N LEU A 55 7.85 3.87 -4.58
CA LEU A 55 7.04 3.34 -3.49
C LEU A 55 7.61 3.76 -2.13
N GLU A 56 8.92 3.70 -1.95
CA GLU A 56 9.59 4.11 -0.72
C GLU A 56 9.41 5.61 -0.45
N ILE A 57 9.59 6.47 -1.47
CA ILE A 57 9.34 7.92 -1.33
C ILE A 57 7.88 8.20 -0.94
N GLN A 58 6.92 7.50 -1.55
CA GLN A 58 5.50 7.66 -1.21
C GLN A 58 5.20 7.18 0.21
N LYS A 59 5.79 6.06 0.63
CA LYS A 59 5.67 5.53 1.99
C LYS A 59 6.22 6.52 3.01
N GLN A 60 7.41 7.07 2.78
CA GLN A 60 8.01 8.08 3.66
C GLN A 60 7.14 9.35 3.76
N LYS A 61 6.60 9.84 2.64
CA LYS A 61 5.66 10.97 2.65
C LYS A 61 4.40 10.67 3.46
N SER A 62 3.81 9.49 3.27
CA SER A 62 2.63 9.05 4.03
C SER A 62 2.92 8.99 5.53
N MET A 63 4.05 8.38 5.92
CA MET A 63 4.50 8.29 7.31
C MET A 63 4.72 9.68 7.94
N ALA A 64 5.34 10.60 7.20
CA ALA A 64 5.55 11.97 7.68
C ALA A 64 4.23 12.72 7.90
N ILE A 65 3.25 12.55 7.00
CA ILE A 65 1.92 13.15 7.13
C ILE A 65 1.19 12.58 8.36
N LEU A 66 1.26 11.26 8.57
CA LEU A 66 0.65 10.59 9.72
C LEU A 66 1.28 11.08 11.03
N ALA A 67 2.61 11.13 11.11
CA ALA A 67 3.33 11.64 12.27
C ALA A 67 2.97 13.11 12.56
N ALA A 68 2.92 13.97 11.53
CA ALA A 68 2.52 15.37 11.69
C ALA A 68 1.05 15.53 12.11
N LYS A 69 0.17 14.61 11.73
CA LYS A 69 -1.23 14.60 12.17
C LYS A 69 -1.34 14.16 13.62
N GLU A 70 -0.58 13.13 14.02
CA GLU A 70 -0.54 12.65 15.40
C GLU A 70 0.00 13.72 16.35
N GLU A 71 1.09 14.39 15.97
CA GLU A 71 1.67 15.48 16.75
C GLU A 71 0.69 16.65 16.93
N ARG A 72 -0.03 17.02 15.87
CA ARG A 72 -1.10 18.04 15.94
C ARG A 72 -2.23 17.62 16.90
N ALA A 73 -2.67 16.37 16.84
CA ALA A 73 -3.70 15.85 17.73
C ALA A 73 -3.24 15.85 19.20
N ARG A 74 -1.99 15.44 19.45
CA ARG A 74 -1.37 15.42 20.78
C ARG A 74 -1.24 16.83 21.36
N ASN A 75 -0.78 17.79 20.56
CA ASN A 75 -0.67 19.20 20.98
C ASN A 75 -2.04 19.82 21.27
N ALA A 76 -3.06 19.53 20.46
CA ALA A 76 -4.43 19.96 20.74
C ALA A 76 -4.96 19.37 22.07
N GLN A 77 -4.68 18.10 22.35
CA GLN A 77 -5.07 17.46 23.60
C GLN A 77 -4.37 18.08 24.82
N ASN A 78 -3.05 18.33 24.71
CA ASN A 78 -2.27 18.96 25.78
C ASN A 78 -2.73 20.40 26.06
N ASN A 79 -3.05 21.16 25.01
CA ASN A 79 -3.55 22.53 25.17
C ASN A 79 -4.95 22.58 25.79
N ARG A 80 -5.79 21.57 25.54
CA ARG A 80 -7.08 21.40 26.24
C ARG A 80 -6.88 21.09 27.72
N LYS A 81 -5.96 20.19 28.07
CA LYS A 81 -5.65 19.85 29.48
C LYS A 81 -5.08 21.02 30.27
N LYS A 82 -4.31 21.93 29.65
CA LYS A 82 -3.79 23.14 30.31
C LYS A 82 -4.86 24.22 30.57
N LYS A 83 -6.02 24.16 29.92
CA LYS A 83 -7.13 25.11 30.09
C LYS A 83 -8.14 24.69 31.15
N VAL A 84 -8.03 23.48 31.68
CA VAL A 84 -8.83 22.94 32.79
C VAL A 84 -8.00 23.05 34.06
#